data_AF-A0A2M6GEF9-F1
#
_entry.id   AF-A0A2M6GEF9-F1
#
_cell.length_a   1.000
_cell.length_b   1.000
_cell.length_c   1.000
_cell.angle_alpha   90.00
_cell.angle_beta   90.00
_cell.angle_gamma   90.00
#
_symmetry.space_group_name_H-M   'P 1'
#
loop_
_entity.id
_entity.type
_entity.pdbx_description
1 polymer ?
#
loop_
_entity_poly.entity_id
_entity_poly.type
_entity_poly.pdbx_seq_one_letter_code
_entity_poly.pdbx_strand_id
1 'polypeptide(L)'
;MKTTLLRCAILAFTIVAAGCSTGKKAFEKGNYDQAVSLAVNRLQKDPDNDKAIRTLKQAYQFAEEEHQTRIKEISASADIYRWEYLINEYERLNALAESIRRCPACREVVGEKPKYVTQITEAKLKATEARYAQVSNY
;
A
#
# COMPACT_ATOMS: atom_id res chain seq x y z
N MET A 1 -11.10 -34.47 27.69
CA MET A 1 -11.70 -33.69 26.58
C MET A 1 -11.83 -32.18 26.87
N LYS A 2 -12.27 -31.74 28.06
CA LYS A 2 -12.43 -30.30 28.38
C LYS A 2 -11.11 -29.50 28.34
N THR A 3 -9.99 -30.09 28.74
CA THR A 3 -8.65 -29.46 28.76
C THR A 3 -8.04 -29.31 27.36
N THR A 4 -8.37 -30.19 26.42
CA THR A 4 -7.93 -30.10 25.01
C THR A 4 -8.67 -28.99 24.27
N LEU A 5 -9.98 -28.84 24.52
CA LEU A 5 -10.79 -27.73 23.98
C LEU A 5 -10.32 -26.38 24.52
N LEU A 6 -9.97 -26.30 25.81
CA LEU A 6 -9.43 -25.09 26.43
C LEU A 6 -8.09 -24.67 25.80
N ARG A 7 -7.21 -25.65 25.51
CA ARG A 7 -5.92 -25.41 24.85
C ARG A 7 -6.08 -24.93 23.40
N CYS A 8 -7.05 -25.48 22.65
CA CYS A 8 -7.37 -25.00 21.30
C CYS A 8 -7.94 -23.56 21.32
N ALA A 9 -8.79 -23.24 22.31
CA ALA A 9 -9.34 -21.90 22.47
C ALA A 9 -8.26 -20.85 22.81
N ILE A 10 -7.29 -21.20 23.67
CA ILE A 10 -6.16 -20.32 24.02
C ILE A 10 -5.24 -20.10 22.81
N LEU A 11 -4.97 -21.15 22.03
CA LEU A 11 -4.13 -21.03 20.83
C LEU A 11 -4.79 -20.14 19.76
N ALA A 12 -6.10 -20.29 19.54
CA ALA A 12 -6.86 -19.46 18.60
C ALA A 12 -6.88 -17.97 19.02
N PHE A 13 -6.95 -17.68 20.32
CA PHE A 13 -6.95 -16.31 20.83
C PHE A 13 -5.62 -15.58 20.58
N THR A 14 -4.49 -16.27 20.69
CA THR A 14 -3.15 -15.66 20.45
C THR A 14 -2.94 -15.24 18.99
N ILE A 15 -3.46 -16.01 18.03
CA ILE A 15 -3.32 -15.73 16.59
C ILE A 15 -4.12 -14.48 16.20
N VAL A 16 -5.31 -14.31 16.78
CA VAL A 16 -6.16 -13.13 16.53
C VAL A 16 -5.56 -11.86 17.16
N ALA A 17 -4.95 -11.97 18.34
CA ALA A 17 -4.29 -10.84 19.01
C ALA A 17 -3.00 -10.38 18.29
N ALA A 18 -2.24 -11.30 17.69
CA ALA A 18 -1.02 -10.97 16.97
C ALA A 18 -1.29 -10.04 15.78
N GLY A 19 -2.35 -10.32 14.99
CA GLY A 19 -2.72 -9.53 13.81
C GLY A 19 -3.09 -8.07 14.10
N CYS A 20 -3.63 -7.76 15.28
CA CYS A 20 -3.91 -6.38 15.69
C CYS A 20 -2.64 -5.59 16.05
N SER A 21 -1.57 -6.28 16.49
CA SER A 21 -0.31 -5.63 16.88
C SER A 21 0.66 -5.45 15.71
N THR A 22 0.57 -6.30 14.69
CA THR A 22 1.52 -6.31 13.56
C THR A 22 1.36 -5.10 12.65
N GLY A 23 0.11 -4.66 12.37
CA GLY A 23 -0.14 -3.46 11.55
C GLY A 23 0.47 -2.19 12.16
N LYS A 24 0.23 -1.95 13.46
CA LYS A 24 0.83 -0.81 14.19
C LYS A 24 2.35 -0.89 14.21
N LYS A 25 2.92 -2.07 14.45
CA LYS A 25 4.38 -2.27 14.44
C LYS A 25 5.01 -2.01 13.06
N ALA A 26 4.32 -2.38 11.97
CA ALA A 26 4.79 -2.07 10.62
C ALA A 26 4.82 -0.55 10.40
N PHE A 27 3.76 0.15 10.81
CA PHE A 27 3.70 1.62 10.75
C PHE A 27 4.83 2.28 11.55
N GLU A 28 5.04 1.86 12.81
CA GLU A 28 6.10 2.40 13.69
C GLU A 28 7.51 2.19 13.14
N LYS A 29 7.69 1.20 12.25
CA LYS A 29 8.97 0.92 11.57
C LYS A 29 9.14 1.64 10.24
N GLY A 30 8.17 2.45 9.81
CA GLY A 30 8.17 3.12 8.50
C GLY A 30 7.70 2.22 7.35
N ASN A 31 7.20 1.01 7.61
CA ASN A 31 6.70 0.12 6.57
C ASN A 31 5.23 0.45 6.25
N TYR A 32 4.98 1.62 5.66
CA TYR A 32 3.63 2.17 5.53
C TYR A 32 2.71 1.35 4.60
N ASP A 33 3.18 0.92 3.43
CA ASP A 33 2.42 0.02 2.52
C ASP A 33 1.98 -1.27 3.22
N GLN A 34 2.89 -1.86 3.98
CA GLN A 34 2.61 -3.07 4.75
C GLN A 34 1.58 -2.80 5.84
N ALA A 35 1.69 -1.67 6.53
CA ALA A 35 0.73 -1.26 7.54
C ALA A 35 -0.67 -1.04 6.95
N VAL A 36 -0.77 -0.42 5.76
CA VAL A 36 -2.03 -0.31 5.02
C VAL A 36 -2.59 -1.70 4.72
N SER A 37 -1.79 -2.59 4.13
CA SER A 37 -2.24 -3.95 3.79
C SER A 37 -2.76 -4.71 5.02
N LEU A 38 -2.04 -4.67 6.14
CA LEU A 38 -2.43 -5.33 7.38
C LEU A 38 -3.71 -4.73 7.98
N ALA A 39 -3.85 -3.41 7.95
CA ALA A 39 -5.04 -2.73 8.46
C ALA A 39 -6.27 -3.00 7.60
N VAL A 40 -6.14 -2.94 6.25
CA VAL A 40 -7.21 -3.31 5.31
C VAL A 40 -7.66 -4.75 5.54
N ASN A 41 -6.72 -5.70 5.62
CA ASN A 41 -7.03 -7.11 5.88
C ASN A 41 -7.76 -7.31 7.21
N ARG A 42 -7.48 -6.48 8.22
CA ARG A 42 -8.18 -6.53 9.51
C ARG A 42 -9.59 -5.98 9.40
N LEU A 43 -9.77 -4.83 8.74
CA LEU A 43 -11.07 -4.18 8.55
C LEU A 43 -12.01 -4.95 7.64
N GLN A 44 -11.48 -5.74 6.70
CA GLN A 44 -12.29 -6.68 5.92
C GLN A 44 -12.91 -7.80 6.78
N LYS A 45 -12.30 -8.14 7.92
CA LYS A 45 -12.79 -9.19 8.83
C LYS A 45 -13.56 -8.63 10.02
N ASP A 46 -13.26 -7.40 10.41
CA ASP A 46 -13.83 -6.69 11.56
C ASP A 46 -13.87 -5.20 11.23
N PRO A 47 -14.95 -4.75 10.56
CA PRO A 47 -15.13 -3.38 10.07
C PRO A 47 -14.97 -2.30 11.14
N ASP A 48 -15.37 -2.61 12.37
CA ASP A 48 -15.41 -1.67 13.49
C ASP A 48 -14.13 -1.74 14.35
N ASN A 49 -13.06 -2.33 13.82
CA ASN A 49 -11.82 -2.48 14.58
C ASN A 49 -11.09 -1.14 14.78
N ASP A 50 -11.32 -0.49 15.91
CA ASP A 50 -10.72 0.78 16.32
C ASP A 50 -9.21 0.90 16.07
N LYS A 51 -8.43 -0.14 16.36
CA LYS A 51 -6.97 -0.12 16.17
C LYS A 51 -6.62 -0.12 14.70
N ALA A 52 -7.30 -0.93 13.90
CA ALA A 52 -7.08 -0.99 12.46
C ALA A 52 -7.58 0.28 11.75
N ILE A 53 -8.70 0.87 12.20
CA ILE A 53 -9.19 2.17 11.71
C ILE A 53 -8.11 3.24 11.88
N ARG A 54 -7.58 3.40 13.09
CA ARG A 54 -6.52 4.38 13.37
C ARG A 54 -5.25 4.09 12.58
N THR A 55 -4.83 2.83 12.53
CA THR A 55 -3.64 2.40 11.79
C THR A 55 -3.79 2.69 10.30
N LEU A 56 -4.94 2.38 9.70
CA LEU A 56 -5.21 2.61 8.28
C LEU A 56 -5.16 4.10 7.95
N LYS A 57 -5.81 4.95 8.77
CA LYS A 57 -5.84 6.40 8.55
C LYS A 57 -4.42 6.98 8.49
N GLN A 58 -3.57 6.62 9.45
CA GLN A 58 -2.20 7.11 9.50
C GLN A 58 -1.33 6.46 8.41
N ALA A 59 -1.34 5.13 8.30
CA ALA A 59 -0.49 4.42 7.36
C ALA A 59 -0.76 4.81 5.90
N TYR A 60 -2.03 5.03 5.52
CA TYR A 60 -2.35 5.45 4.16
C TYR A 60 -1.78 6.84 3.86
N GLN A 61 -1.95 7.80 4.78
CA GLN A 61 -1.40 9.14 4.63
C GLN A 61 0.11 9.11 4.41
N PHE A 62 0.85 8.41 5.28
CA PHE A 62 2.31 8.33 5.18
C PHE A 62 2.76 7.56 3.93
N ALA A 63 2.10 6.47 3.55
CA ALA A 63 2.41 5.75 2.32
C ALA A 63 2.21 6.64 1.08
N GLU A 64 1.10 7.37 1.01
CA GLU A 64 0.81 8.30 -0.08
C GLU A 64 1.85 9.42 -0.15
N GLU A 65 2.17 10.07 0.97
CA GLU A 65 3.20 11.11 1.05
C GLU A 65 4.58 10.60 0.59
N GLU A 66 4.95 9.37 1.00
CA GLU A 66 6.23 8.76 0.64
C GLU A 66 6.33 8.47 -0.87
N HIS A 67 5.29 7.89 -1.46
CA HIS A 67 5.22 7.66 -2.91
C HIS A 67 5.23 8.98 -3.69
N GLN A 68 4.48 10.00 -3.26
CA GLN A 68 4.46 11.31 -3.92
C GLN A 68 5.83 11.99 -3.87
N THR A 69 6.53 11.85 -2.74
CA THR A 69 7.90 12.36 -2.59
C THR A 69 8.84 11.67 -3.56
N ARG A 70 8.81 10.33 -3.64
CA ARG A 70 9.60 9.58 -4.63
C ARG A 70 9.28 9.97 -6.07
N ILE A 71 7.99 10.11 -6.40
CA ILE A 71 7.57 10.55 -7.74
C ILE A 71 8.20 11.90 -8.08
N LYS A 72 8.20 12.85 -7.15
CA LYS A 72 8.82 14.17 -7.36
C LYS A 72 10.33 14.05 -7.59
N GLU A 73 11.02 13.26 -6.77
CA GLU A 73 12.47 13.03 -6.88
C GLU A 73 12.85 12.36 -8.21
N ILE A 74 12.16 11.27 -8.58
CA ILE A 74 12.38 10.54 -9.83
C ILE A 74 12.07 11.44 -11.03
N SER A 75 11.00 12.25 -10.97
CA SER A 75 10.63 13.17 -12.05
C SER A 75 11.72 14.21 -12.33
N ALA A 76 12.43 14.65 -11.29
CA ALA A 76 13.55 15.60 -11.39
C ALA A 76 14.87 14.93 -11.78
N SER A 77 14.96 13.60 -11.74
CA SER A 77 16.16 12.85 -12.06
C SER A 77 16.47 12.84 -13.55
N ALA A 78 17.77 12.75 -13.87
CA ALA A 78 18.30 12.50 -15.21
C ALA A 78 18.57 11.00 -15.48
N ASP A 79 18.15 10.12 -14.57
CA ASP A 79 18.31 8.66 -14.72
C ASP A 79 17.63 8.15 -16.00
N ILE A 80 18.32 7.27 -16.73
CA ILE A 80 17.84 6.70 -17.98
C ILE A 80 16.60 5.82 -17.82
N TYR A 81 16.36 5.30 -16.61
CA TYR A 81 15.23 4.45 -16.24
C TYR A 81 14.18 5.19 -15.40
N ARG A 82 14.25 6.53 -15.32
CA ARG A 82 13.31 7.32 -14.51
C ARG A 82 11.84 7.06 -14.85
N TRP A 83 11.53 6.78 -16.12
CA TRP A 83 10.16 6.52 -16.56
C TRP A 83 9.64 5.19 -16.03
N GLU A 84 10.48 4.16 -16.03
CA GLU A 84 10.19 2.86 -15.42
C GLU A 84 10.00 2.97 -13.89
N TYR A 85 10.83 3.78 -13.23
CA TYR A 85 10.67 4.05 -11.80
C TYR A 85 9.35 4.80 -11.50
N LEU A 86 8.98 5.79 -12.31
CA LEU A 86 7.68 6.46 -12.17
C LEU A 86 6.51 5.49 -12.35
N ILE A 87 6.59 4.59 -13.34
CA ILE A 87 5.57 3.54 -13.52
C ILE A 87 5.42 2.72 -12.24
N ASN A 88 6.53 2.30 -11.61
CA ASN A 88 6.48 1.51 -10.40
C ASN A 88 5.77 2.25 -9.24
N GLU A 89 6.10 3.52 -9.03
CA GLU A 89 5.48 4.31 -7.96
C GLU A 89 3.98 4.52 -8.19
N TYR A 90 3.56 4.83 -9.42
CA TYR A 90 2.14 4.94 -9.75
C TYR A 90 1.40 3.62 -9.63
N GLU A 91 2.02 2.50 -9.97
CA GLU A 91 1.44 1.16 -9.79
C GLU A 91 1.26 0.82 -8.30
N ARG A 92 2.19 1.22 -7.43
CA ARG A 92 2.05 1.06 -5.98
C ARG A 92 0.90 1.90 -5.42
N LEU A 93 0.81 3.18 -5.80
CA LEU A 93 -0.33 4.03 -5.44
C LEU A 93 -1.66 3.44 -5.91
N ASN A 94 -1.70 2.90 -7.14
CA ASN A 94 -2.89 2.22 -7.65
C ASN A 94 -3.24 0.95 -6.86
N ALA A 95 -2.24 0.20 -6.39
CA ALA A 95 -2.45 -0.98 -5.56
C ALA A 95 -3.03 -0.60 -4.19
N LEU A 96 -2.54 0.48 -3.58
CA LEU A 96 -3.10 1.05 -2.35
C LEU A 96 -4.55 1.48 -2.57
N ALA A 97 -4.81 2.31 -3.59
CA ALA A 97 -6.16 2.77 -3.92
C ALA A 97 -7.14 1.61 -4.17
N GLU A 98 -6.68 0.59 -4.87
CA GLU A 98 -7.46 -0.61 -5.16
C GLU A 98 -7.76 -1.44 -3.89
N SER A 99 -6.82 -1.50 -2.94
CA SER A 99 -7.05 -2.16 -1.64
C SER A 99 -8.16 -1.48 -0.84
N ILE A 100 -8.19 -0.14 -0.84
CA ILE A 100 -9.25 0.67 -0.23
C ILE A 100 -10.57 0.44 -0.95
N ARG A 101 -10.57 0.49 -2.29
CA ARG A 101 -11.78 0.31 -3.12
C ARG A 101 -12.50 -1.01 -2.82
N ARG A 102 -11.78 -2.09 -2.54
CA ARG A 102 -12.35 -3.43 -2.24
C ARG A 102 -12.76 -3.62 -0.77
N CYS A 103 -12.61 -2.61 0.08
CA CYS A 103 -12.94 -2.68 1.50
C CYS A 103 -13.91 -1.53 1.86
N PRO A 104 -15.23 -1.78 1.97
CA PRO A 104 -16.21 -0.75 2.28
C PRO A 104 -15.88 0.07 3.53
N ALA A 105 -15.54 -0.58 4.64
CA ALA A 105 -15.12 0.08 5.88
C ALA A 105 -13.88 0.97 5.68
N CYS A 106 -12.94 0.53 4.85
CA CYS A 106 -11.73 1.31 4.56
C CYS A 106 -12.05 2.60 3.78
N ARG A 107 -13.06 2.58 2.89
CA ARG A 107 -13.53 3.78 2.19
C ARG A 107 -14.14 4.80 3.16
N GLU A 108 -14.84 4.36 4.20
CA GLU A 108 -15.31 5.27 5.25
C GLU A 108 -14.15 5.92 6.02
N VAL A 109 -13.03 5.21 6.18
CA VAL A 109 -11.87 5.70 6.95
C VAL A 109 -11.01 6.70 6.17
N VAL A 110 -10.72 6.44 4.89
CA VAL A 110 -9.79 7.28 4.10
C VAL A 110 -10.40 7.90 2.85
N GLY A 111 -11.65 7.59 2.53
CA GLY A 111 -12.31 7.99 1.28
C GLY A 111 -11.94 7.12 0.09
N GLU A 112 -12.62 7.32 -1.04
CA GLU A 112 -12.19 6.75 -2.32
C GLU A 112 -10.91 7.42 -2.81
N LYS A 113 -10.06 6.63 -3.48
CA LYS A 113 -8.71 7.04 -3.88
C LYS A 113 -8.57 6.98 -5.40
N PRO A 114 -8.01 8.03 -6.04
CA PRO A 114 -7.88 8.08 -7.48
C PRO A 114 -6.87 7.03 -7.98
N LYS A 115 -7.00 6.66 -9.26
CA LYS A 115 -5.97 5.87 -9.95
C LYS A 115 -5.18 6.75 -10.91
N TYR A 116 -3.91 6.40 -11.08
CA TYR A 116 -2.91 7.09 -11.89
C TYR A 116 -2.75 6.45 -13.29
N VAL A 117 -3.86 6.07 -13.92
CA VAL A 117 -3.84 5.32 -15.21
C VAL A 117 -3.24 6.16 -16.33
N THR A 118 -3.58 7.45 -16.39
CA THR A 118 -3.06 8.38 -17.40
C THR A 118 -1.55 8.54 -17.24
N GLN A 119 -1.08 8.76 -16.02
CA GLN A 119 0.32 8.95 -15.70
C GLN A 119 1.16 7.70 -16.03
N ILE A 120 0.62 6.50 -15.76
CA ILE A 120 1.27 5.25 -16.16
C ILE A 120 1.37 5.15 -17.68
N THR A 121 0.30 5.47 -18.42
CA THR A 121 0.28 5.41 -19.88
C THR A 121 1.30 6.37 -20.49
N GLU A 122 1.34 7.60 -20.00
CA GLU A 122 2.31 8.62 -20.44
C GLU A 122 3.76 8.20 -20.11
N ALA A 123 4.01 7.70 -18.89
CA ALA A 123 5.33 7.24 -18.51
C ALA A 123 5.78 6.04 -19.35
N LYS A 124 4.88 5.11 -19.71
CA LYS A 124 5.17 4.00 -20.63
C LYS A 124 5.58 4.48 -22.01
N LEU A 125 4.85 5.45 -22.57
CA LEU A 125 5.19 6.03 -23.86
C LEU A 125 6.60 6.65 -23.82
N LYS A 126 6.90 7.45 -22.80
CA LYS A 126 8.21 8.10 -22.65
C LYS A 126 9.35 7.11 -22.40
N ALA A 127 9.10 6.02 -21.68
CA ALA A 127 10.06 4.94 -21.52
C ALA A 127 10.40 4.31 -22.89
N THR A 128 9.38 4.03 -23.71
CA THR A 128 9.57 3.50 -25.06
C THR A 128 10.35 4.47 -25.95
N GLU A 129 10.03 5.76 -25.94
CA GLU A 129 10.76 6.79 -26.68
C GLU A 129 12.23 6.87 -26.26
N ALA A 130 12.51 6.85 -24.95
CA ALA A 130 13.86 6.86 -24.42
C ALA A 130 14.68 5.65 -24.87
N ARG A 131 14.08 4.46 -24.92
CA ARG A 131 14.72 3.23 -25.40
C ARG A 131 15.07 3.31 -26.88
N TYR A 132 14.15 3.81 -27.72
CA TYR A 132 14.43 3.99 -29.15
C TYR A 132 15.57 4.99 -29.39
N ALA A 133 15.55 6.12 -28.67
CA ALA A 133 16.61 7.11 -28.77
C ALA A 133 17.98 6.52 -28.36
N GLN A 134 18.04 5.65 -27.35
CA GLN A 134 19.29 4.98 -26.99
C GLN A 134 19.83 4.11 -28.12
N VAL A 135 18.97 3.30 -28.76
CA VAL A 135 19.40 2.40 -29.84
C VAL A 135 19.85 3.17 -31.08
N SER A 136 19.22 4.30 -31.42
CA SER A 136 19.59 5.11 -32.59
C SER A 136 20.87 5.93 -32.41
N ASN A 137 21.41 6.03 -31.20
CA ASN A 137 22.66 6.75 -30.89
C ASN A 137 23.91 5.84 -30.91
N TYR A 138 23.76 4.57 -31.27
CA TYR A 138 24.83 3.60 -31.53
C TYR A 138 24.84 3.20 -33.01
#